data_AF-A0A524HQT2-F1
#
_entry.id   AF-A0A524HQT2-F1
#
_cell.length_a   1.000
_cell.length_b   1.000
_cell.length_c   1.000
_cell.angle_alpha   90.00
_cell.angle_beta   90.00
_cell.angle_gamma   90.00
#
_symmetry.space_group_name_H-M   'P 1'
#
loop_
_entity.id
_entity.type
_entity.pdbx_description
1 polymer ?
#
loop_
_entity_poly.entity_id
_entity_poly.type
_entity_poly.pdbx_seq_one_letter_code
_entity_poly.pdbx_strand_id
1 'polypeptide(L)' 'MALQGPDAAGTDWIEELSDEQCMEIFWLYVDPPEPFLQAYPPELLGQAMRFALKAVATSLSGAGNAG' A
#
# COMPACT_ATOMS: atom_id res chain seq x y z
N MET A 1 -25.73 8.74 4.06
CA MET A 1 -24.29 9.00 4.20
C MET A 1 -23.61 8.44 2.98
N ALA A 2 -23.17 9.31 2.05
CA ALA A 2 -22.30 8.87 0.97
C ALA A 2 -20.93 8.61 1.57
N LEU A 3 -20.35 7.45 1.30
CA LEU A 3 -18.94 7.20 1.56
C LEU A 3 -18.19 8.23 0.70
N GLN A 4 -17.57 9.23 1.34
CA GLN A 4 -16.63 10.10 0.63
C GLN A 4 -15.55 9.16 0.08
N GLY A 5 -15.46 9.11 -1.25
CA GLY A 5 -14.34 8.44 -1.93
C GLY A 5 -13.03 9.03 -1.42
N PRO A 6 -11.92 8.27 -1.47
CA PRO A 6 -10.66 8.61 -0.81
C PRO A 6 -10.37 10.09 -0.99
N ASP A 7 -10.37 10.77 0.15
CA ASP A 7 -10.39 12.23 0.24
C ASP A 7 -9.33 12.84 -0.67
N ALA A 8 -9.55 14.08 -1.12
CA ALA A 8 -8.69 14.82 -2.05
C ALA A 8 -7.22 15.01 -1.62
N ALA A 9 -6.80 14.45 -0.48
CA ALA A 9 -5.41 14.18 -0.16
C ALA A 9 -4.95 13.01 -1.05
N GLY A 10 -4.17 13.29 -2.10
CA GLY A 10 -3.67 12.27 -3.01
C GLY A 10 -2.87 11.15 -2.32
N THR A 11 -2.20 10.32 -3.10
CA THR A 11 -1.39 9.19 -2.60
C THR A 11 -0.11 9.61 -1.86
N ASP A 12 0.03 10.87 -1.45
CA ASP A 12 1.25 11.43 -0.87
C ASP A 12 1.56 10.84 0.51
N TRP A 13 0.54 10.51 1.29
CA TRP A 13 0.68 9.83 2.58
C TRP A 13 1.37 8.46 2.48
N ILE A 14 1.35 7.82 1.30
CA ILE A 14 2.04 6.54 1.07
C ILE A 14 3.56 6.72 1.19
N GLU A 15 4.09 7.89 0.80
CA GLU A 15 5.52 8.20 0.94
C GLU A 15 5.91 8.53 2.38
N GLU A 16 4.95 8.97 3.20
CA GLU A 16 5.17 9.31 4.60
C GLU A 16 5.25 8.08 5.50
N LEU A 17 4.80 6.92 5.04
CA LEU A 17 4.93 5.65 5.77
C LEU A 17 6.41 5.29 5.95
N SER A 18 6.81 4.96 7.17
CA SER A 18 8.13 4.38 7.43
C SER A 18 8.23 2.95 6.86
N ASP A 19 9.45 2.44 6.69
CA ASP A 19 9.64 1.06 6.23
C ASP A 19 9.10 0.03 7.24
N GLU A 20 9.21 0.32 8.54
CA GLU A 20 8.62 -0.49 9.61
C GLU A 20 7.09 -0.52 9.52
N GLN A 21 6.44 0.63 9.33
CA GLN A 21 4.98 0.69 9.14
C GLN A 21 4.55 -0.06 7.89
N CYS A 22 5.31 0.05 6.80
CA CYS A 22 5.05 -0.71 5.59
C CYS A 22 5.16 -2.22 5.83
N MET A 23 6.15 -2.68 6.61
CA MET A 23 6.28 -4.09 6.98
C MET A 23 5.13 -4.57 7.86
N GLU A 24 4.74 -3.80 8.87
CA GLU A 24 3.59 -4.14 9.72
C GLU A 24 2.33 -4.34 8.89
N ILE A 25 2.05 -3.41 7.97
CA ILE A 25 0.91 -3.52 7.05
C ILE A 25 1.07 -4.74 6.15
N PHE A 26 2.26 -4.96 5.59
CA PHE A 26 2.52 -6.11 4.71
C PHE A 26 2.25 -7.44 5.42
N TRP A 27 2.65 -7.58 6.69
CA TRP A 27 2.42 -8.79 7.48
C TRP A 27 0.96 -9.03 7.87
N LEU A 28 0.11 -8.00 7.88
CA LEU A 28 -1.34 -8.20 8.05
C LEU A 28 -1.95 -9.00 6.89
N TYR A 29 -1.35 -8.96 5.70
CA TYR A 29 -1.86 -9.64 4.51
C TYR A 29 -1.09 -10.90 4.13
N VAL A 30 0.06 -11.14 4.74
CA VAL A 30 0.94 -12.29 4.47
C VAL A 30 1.27 -12.98 5.81
N ASP A 31 0.29 -13.69 6.36
CA ASP A 31 0.44 -14.48 7.60
C ASP A 31 0.17 -15.98 7.34
N PRO A 32 1.17 -16.87 7.60
CA PRO A 32 2.54 -16.57 8.01
C PRO A 32 3.40 -16.00 6.87
N PRO A 33 4.38 -15.11 7.16
CA PRO A 33 5.32 -14.62 6.16
C PRO A 33 6.08 -15.76 5.50
N GLU A 34 6.04 -15.84 4.16
CA GLU A 34 6.86 -16.83 3.46
C GLU A 34 8.35 -16.65 3.80
N PRO A 35 9.11 -17.74 4.02
CA PRO A 35 10.54 -17.65 4.34
C PRO A 35 11.36 -16.84 3.33
N PHE A 36 10.93 -16.83 2.07
CA PHE A 36 11.50 -15.99 1.02
C PHE A 36 11.44 -14.50 1.37
N LEU A 37 10.30 -14.02 1.87
CA LEU A 37 10.09 -12.60 2.19
C LEU A 37 10.86 -12.18 3.44
N GLN A 38 11.05 -13.10 4.40
CA GLN A 38 11.84 -12.87 5.60
C GLN A 38 13.33 -12.68 5.33
N ALA A 39 13.83 -13.09 4.16
CA ALA A 39 15.24 -12.96 3.78
C ALA A 39 15.62 -11.55 3.30
N TYR A 40 14.64 -10.68 3.04
CA TYR A 40 14.86 -9.35 2.49
C TYR A 40 14.85 -8.26 3.55
N PRO A 41 15.63 -7.19 3.34
CA PRO A 41 15.71 -6.10 4.31
C PRO A 41 14.42 -5.26 4.31
N PRO A 42 14.05 -4.64 5.45
CA PRO A 42 12.83 -3.85 5.60
C PRO A 42 12.62 -2.78 4.53
N GLU A 43 13.69 -2.13 4.08
CA GLU A 43 13.65 -1.05 3.10
C GLU A 43 13.12 -1.53 1.74
N LEU A 44 13.50 -2.76 1.34
CA LEU A 44 13.05 -3.34 0.08
C LEU A 44 11.56 -3.72 0.16
N LEU A 45 11.15 -4.31 1.29
CA LEU A 45 9.75 -4.67 1.54
C LEU A 45 8.88 -3.41 1.63
N GLY A 46 9.40 -2.35 2.25
CA GLY A 46 8.75 -1.05 2.33
C GLY A 46 8.52 -0.44 0.94
N GLN A 47 9.52 -0.48 0.06
CA GLN A 47 9.37 -0.02 -1.33
C GLN A 47 8.31 -0.83 -2.10
N ALA A 48 8.31 -2.15 -1.95
CA ALA A 48 7.32 -3.01 -2.59
C ALA A 48 5.90 -2.69 -2.10
N MET A 49 5.72 -2.45 -0.79
CA MET A 49 4.43 -2.10 -0.21
C MET A 49 3.93 -0.74 -0.72
N ARG A 50 4.78 0.30 -0.72
CA ARG A 50 4.41 1.62 -1.25
C ARG A 50 4.01 1.54 -2.73
N PHE A 51 4.75 0.77 -3.53
CA PHE A 51 4.39 0.51 -4.92
C PHE A 51 3.01 -0.14 -5.05
N ALA A 52 2.74 -1.20 -4.26
CA ALA A 52 1.46 -1.89 -4.27
C ALA A 52 0.30 -0.97 -3.88
N LEU A 53 0.46 -0.17 -2.81
CA LEU A 53 -0.55 0.79 -2.35
C LEU A 53 -0.86 1.85 -3.43
N LYS A 54 0.17 2.38 -4.10
CA LYS A 54 -0.01 3.32 -5.23
C LYS A 54 -0.73 2.69 -6.40
N ALA A 55 -0.38 1.45 -6.75
CA ALA A 55 -1.02 0.72 -7.84
C ALA A 55 -2.53 0.50 -7.56
N VAL A 56 -2.88 0.11 -6.32
CA VAL A 56 -4.28 -0.03 -5.89
C VAL A 56 -5.01 1.30 -5.94
N ALA A 57 -4.44 2.38 -5.38
CA ALA A 57 -5.05 3.70 -5.39
C ALA A 57 -5.29 4.23 -6.82
N THR A 58 -4.33 3.99 -7.73
CA THR A 58 -4.45 4.36 -9.15
C THR A 58 -5.55 3.54 -9.85
N SER A 59 -5.63 2.23 -9.58
CA SER A 59 -6.69 1.36 -10.10
C SER A 59 -8.08 1.81 -9.64
N LEU A 60 -8.22 2.23 -8.38
CA LEU A 60 -9.48 2.73 -7.83
C LEU A 60 -9.89 4.06 -8.46
N SER A 61 -8.91 4.91 -8.77
CA SER A 61 -9.14 6.21 -9.43
C SER A 61 -9.55 6.05 -10.91
N GLY A 62 -9.04 5.02 -11.60
CA GLY A 62 -9.43 4.71 -12.98
C GLY A 62 -10.83 4.09 -13.13
N ALA A 63 -11.32 3.38 -12.11
CA ALA A 63 -12.65 2.76 -12.12
C ALA A 63 -13.81 3.77 -12.00
N GLY A 64 -13.54 5.02 -11.59
CA GLY A 64 -14.53 6.09 -11.46
C GLY A 64 -14.86 6.84 -12.76
N ASN A 65 -14.17 6.57 -13.87
CA ASN A 65 -14.34 7.27 -15.16
C ASN A 65 -14.86 6.38 -16.30
N ALA A 66 -15.34 5.17 -15.99
CA ALA A 66 -16.12 4.37 -16.94
C ALA A 66 -17.62 4.71 -16.78
N GLY A 67 -17.97 5.94 -17.15
CA GLY A 67 -19.35 6.44 -17.26
C GLY A 67 -19.65 6.85 -18.69
#